data_AF-A0A945XG92-F1
#
_entry.id   AF-A0A945XG92-F1
#
_cell.length_a   1.000
_cell.length_b   1.000
_cell.length_c   1.000
_cell.angle_alpha   90.00
_cell.angle_beta   90.00
_cell.angle_gamma   90.00
#
_symmetry.space_group_name_H-M   'P 1'
#
loop_
_entity.id
_entity.type
_entity.pdbx_description
1 polymer ?
#
loop_
_entity_poly.entity_id
_entity_poly.type
_entity_poly.pdbx_seq_one_letter_code
_entity_poly.pdbx_strand_id
1 'polypeptide(L)'
;MIHRPFISSLKKASIAGLIAVYAVIAFTPTASAIPALQVYIEGATYDDADESWKITSPSNVPLRLWAVGNVDGRGGKGSITDVKAAFAYSSGAGNVTIDITPTTTGNFGGFTDESVAVAPTLIATHTDGSRPVRSDGKKLAKHGVYGRNTHFQEWALGDFTLTDSPIADFMDAFPEAPIEATGQINAYDINVTGLVEGEWIHIDLYGSILNSRGKVKSVFAPFSHDAEFTLLAAGPIGSTEVHAPGALVIFSAGLFFLARQRRNKKNA
;
A
#
# COMPACT_ATOMS: atom_id res chain seq x y z
N MET A 1 -55.84 40.60 -33.96
CA MET A 1 -54.61 41.18 -33.37
C MET A 1 -54.18 40.26 -32.23
N ILE A 2 -53.26 39.33 -32.50
CA ILE A 2 -52.77 38.34 -31.51
C ILE A 2 -51.26 38.48 -31.47
N HIS A 3 -50.75 38.97 -30.34
CA HIS A 3 -49.33 39.19 -30.09
C HIS A 3 -48.73 37.89 -29.50
N ARG A 4 -47.79 37.26 -30.21
CA ARG A 4 -46.99 36.14 -29.68
C ARG A 4 -45.71 36.72 -29.05
N PRO A 5 -45.33 36.34 -27.82
CA PRO A 5 -44.10 36.82 -27.22
C PRO A 5 -42.92 36.06 -27.81
N PHE A 6 -41.94 36.82 -28.30
CA PHE A 6 -40.64 36.35 -28.75
C PHE A 6 -39.80 36.02 -27.51
N ILE A 7 -39.88 34.78 -27.01
CA ILE A 7 -39.02 34.32 -25.92
C ILE A 7 -37.61 34.11 -26.50
N SER A 8 -36.70 35.02 -26.15
CA SER A 8 -35.31 35.09 -26.58
C SER A 8 -34.56 33.75 -26.41
N SER A 9 -34.04 33.21 -27.52
CA SER A 9 -33.29 31.94 -27.58
C SER A 9 -31.99 31.93 -26.76
N LEU A 10 -31.45 33.10 -26.40
CA LEU A 10 -30.18 33.23 -25.68
C LEU A 10 -30.20 32.67 -24.24
N LYS A 11 -31.35 32.64 -23.55
CA LYS A 11 -31.44 32.12 -22.18
C LYS A 11 -31.46 30.59 -22.09
N LYS A 12 -31.81 29.89 -23.18
CA LYS A 12 -31.84 28.42 -23.23
C LYS A 12 -30.45 27.83 -23.52
N ALA A 13 -29.65 28.52 -24.33
CA ALA A 13 -28.27 28.10 -24.66
C ALA A 13 -27.33 28.17 -23.44
N SER A 14 -27.53 29.14 -22.54
CA SER A 14 -26.71 29.36 -21.35
C SER A 14 -26.96 28.34 -20.23
N ILE A 15 -28.18 27.83 -20.09
CA ILE A 15 -28.52 26.78 -19.10
C ILE A 15 -28.06 25.40 -19.59
N ALA A 16 -28.19 25.10 -20.89
CA ALA A 16 -27.71 23.84 -21.47
C ALA A 16 -26.17 23.71 -21.37
N GLY A 17 -25.42 24.81 -21.54
CA GLY A 17 -23.97 24.81 -21.36
C GLY A 17 -23.53 24.53 -19.92
N LEU A 18 -24.26 25.03 -18.92
CA LEU A 18 -23.93 24.82 -17.50
C LEU A 18 -24.21 23.38 -17.04
N ILE A 19 -25.27 22.75 -17.55
CA ILE A 19 -25.61 21.34 -17.27
C ILE A 19 -24.57 20.40 -17.91
N ALA A 20 -24.10 20.71 -19.13
CA ALA A 20 -23.06 19.93 -19.78
C ALA A 20 -21.72 20.01 -19.03
N VAL A 21 -21.35 21.17 -18.47
CA VAL A 21 -20.13 21.31 -17.66
C VAL A 21 -20.24 20.54 -16.33
N TYR A 22 -21.41 20.56 -15.66
CA TYR A 22 -21.63 19.76 -14.45
C TYR A 22 -21.63 18.25 -14.72
N ALA A 23 -22.16 17.80 -15.86
CA ALA A 23 -22.10 16.40 -16.26
C ALA A 23 -20.65 15.96 -16.56
N VAL A 24 -19.82 16.81 -17.17
CA VAL A 24 -18.41 16.49 -17.46
C VAL A 24 -17.56 16.42 -16.19
N ILE A 25 -17.84 17.24 -15.17
CA ILE A 25 -17.13 17.19 -13.88
C ILE A 25 -17.57 15.98 -13.04
N ALA A 26 -18.83 15.55 -13.14
CA ALA A 26 -19.36 14.42 -12.36
C ALA A 26 -18.87 13.04 -12.84
N PHE A 27 -18.24 12.96 -14.02
CA PHE A 27 -17.73 11.71 -14.60
C PHE A 27 -16.21 11.70 -14.80
N THR A 28 -15.45 12.54 -14.10
CA THR A 28 -13.99 12.34 -14.09
C THR A 28 -13.70 11.05 -13.32
N PRO A 29 -13.20 9.98 -13.97
CA PRO A 29 -12.75 8.82 -13.22
C PRO A 29 -11.70 9.30 -12.22
N THR A 30 -11.86 8.94 -10.94
CA THR A 30 -10.80 9.08 -9.96
C THR A 30 -9.58 8.34 -10.53
N ALA A 31 -8.55 9.09 -10.90
CA ALA A 31 -7.32 8.51 -11.36
C ALA A 31 -6.58 7.97 -10.13
N SER A 32 -6.99 6.80 -9.62
CA SER A 32 -6.13 6.05 -8.73
C SER A 32 -4.94 5.57 -9.55
N ALA A 33 -3.76 6.05 -9.22
CA ALA A 33 -2.52 5.61 -9.85
C ALA A 33 -1.89 4.62 -8.88
N ILE A 34 -1.87 3.35 -9.27
CA ILE A 34 -1.20 2.28 -8.52
C ILE A 34 0.25 2.72 -8.28
N PRO A 35 0.73 2.78 -7.03
CA PRO A 35 2.06 3.26 -6.73
C PRO A 35 3.15 2.44 -7.42
N ALA A 36 4.30 3.09 -7.70
CA ALA A 36 5.44 2.42 -8.31
C ALA A 36 5.99 1.28 -7.44
N LEU A 37 6.00 1.48 -6.12
CA LEU A 37 6.40 0.51 -5.12
C LEU A 37 5.34 0.44 -4.03
N GLN A 38 5.12 -0.73 -3.46
CA GLN A 38 4.23 -0.96 -2.33
C GLN A 38 4.79 -2.07 -1.45
N VAL A 39 4.39 -2.08 -0.18
CA VAL A 39 4.74 -3.13 0.78
C VAL A 39 3.45 -3.68 1.38
N TYR A 40 3.43 -5.00 1.57
CA TYR A 40 2.34 -5.66 2.28
C TYR A 40 2.89 -6.80 3.14
N ILE A 41 2.29 -7.02 4.32
CA ILE A 41 2.60 -8.17 5.19
C ILE A 41 1.37 -9.09 5.23
N GLU A 42 1.53 -10.38 4.94
CA GLU A 42 0.42 -11.34 4.95
C GLU A 42 -0.34 -11.36 6.29
N GLY A 43 -1.64 -11.09 6.22
CA GLY A 43 -2.53 -11.04 7.37
C GLY A 43 -2.63 -9.67 8.04
N ALA A 44 -1.89 -8.67 7.55
CA ALA A 44 -2.01 -7.30 8.05
C ALA A 44 -3.40 -6.71 7.74
N THR A 45 -3.79 -5.72 8.53
CA THR A 45 -4.98 -4.90 8.31
C THR A 45 -4.54 -3.46 8.07
N TYR A 46 -5.20 -2.79 7.14
CA TYR A 46 -4.91 -1.38 6.86
C TYR A 46 -5.44 -0.49 8.00
N ASP A 47 -4.59 0.38 8.52
CA ASP A 47 -4.95 1.39 9.51
C ASP A 47 -5.10 2.76 8.83
N ASP A 48 -6.33 3.25 8.69
CA ASP A 48 -6.62 4.54 8.04
C ASP A 48 -6.07 5.76 8.80
N ALA A 49 -5.81 5.63 10.11
CA ALA A 49 -5.31 6.74 10.92
C ALA A 49 -3.81 6.94 10.71
N ASP A 50 -3.07 5.84 10.63
CA ASP A 50 -1.63 5.83 10.40
C ASP A 50 -1.27 5.68 8.91
N GLU A 51 -2.27 5.41 8.05
CA GLU A 51 -2.14 5.10 6.63
C GLU A 51 -1.09 3.99 6.41
N SER A 52 -1.22 2.83 7.06
CA SER A 52 -0.19 1.76 6.99
C SER A 52 -0.78 0.36 7.17
N TRP A 53 -0.14 -0.65 6.58
CA TRP A 53 -0.48 -2.05 6.82
C TRP A 53 0.10 -2.53 8.15
N LYS A 54 -0.78 -2.87 9.11
CA LYS A 54 -0.35 -3.27 10.46
C LYS A 54 -0.73 -4.71 10.81
N ILE A 55 0.21 -5.43 11.40
CA ILE A 55 -0.05 -6.72 12.03
C ILE A 55 0.60 -6.81 13.41
N THR A 56 -0.03 -7.56 14.29
CA THR A 56 0.54 -7.94 15.57
C THR A 56 1.00 -9.39 15.50
N SER A 57 2.30 -9.63 15.64
CA SER A 57 2.91 -10.95 15.44
C SER A 57 3.33 -11.59 16.76
N PRO A 58 3.11 -12.90 16.95
CA PRO A 58 3.75 -13.65 18.02
C PRO A 58 5.27 -13.66 17.86
N SER A 59 6.00 -13.64 18.97
CA SER A 59 7.46 -13.73 18.95
C SER A 59 7.94 -15.00 18.27
N ASN A 60 8.96 -14.86 17.41
CA ASN A 60 9.62 -15.95 16.67
C ASN A 60 8.74 -16.68 15.63
N VAL A 61 7.70 -16.03 15.12
CA VAL A 61 6.96 -16.52 13.94
C VAL A 61 7.38 -15.68 12.73
N PRO A 62 7.91 -16.31 11.66
CA PRO A 62 8.22 -15.58 10.44
C PRO A 62 6.98 -14.89 9.86
N LEU A 63 7.15 -13.64 9.45
CA LEU A 63 6.14 -12.88 8.73
C LEU A 63 6.45 -12.90 7.24
N ARG A 64 5.43 -13.06 6.40
CA ARG A 64 5.63 -12.98 4.95
C ARG A 64 5.40 -11.56 4.45
N LEU A 65 6.43 -10.99 3.84
CA LEU A 65 6.43 -9.67 3.21
C LEU A 65 6.32 -9.80 1.71
N TRP A 66 5.46 -9.01 1.10
CA TRP A 66 5.41 -8.81 -0.33
C TRP A 66 5.99 -7.44 -0.65
N ALA A 67 7.11 -7.43 -1.38
CA ALA A 67 7.63 -6.23 -2.02
C ALA A 67 7.06 -6.18 -3.44
N VAL A 68 6.33 -5.11 -3.75
CA VAL A 68 5.53 -5.03 -4.98
C VAL A 68 6.05 -3.88 -5.84
N GLY A 69 6.30 -4.15 -7.12
CA GLY A 69 6.71 -3.15 -8.11
C GLY A 69 5.74 -3.05 -9.27
N ASN A 70 5.22 -1.85 -9.50
CA ASN A 70 4.41 -1.51 -10.65
C ASN A 70 5.29 -1.16 -11.86
N VAL A 71 5.63 -2.19 -12.63
CA VAL A 71 6.50 -2.10 -13.80
C VAL A 71 5.73 -1.58 -15.02
N ASP A 72 4.55 -2.15 -15.34
CA ASP A 72 3.79 -1.87 -16.57
C ASP A 72 2.31 -1.50 -16.35
N GLY A 73 1.85 -1.47 -15.09
CA GLY A 73 0.50 -1.05 -14.74
C GLY A 73 0.25 0.46 -14.87
N ARG A 74 -1.00 0.86 -14.62
CA ARG A 74 -1.38 2.28 -14.57
C ARG A 74 -0.58 3.01 -13.49
N GLY A 75 0.21 4.00 -13.89
CA GLY A 75 1.13 4.71 -13.00
C GLY A 75 2.58 4.20 -13.05
N GLY A 76 2.77 2.98 -13.54
CA GLY A 76 4.07 2.35 -13.79
C GLY A 76 4.95 3.16 -14.75
N LYS A 77 6.26 2.99 -14.61
CA LYS A 77 7.29 3.75 -15.34
C LYS A 77 8.39 2.87 -15.92
N GLY A 78 8.12 1.58 -16.08
CA GLY A 78 9.10 0.57 -16.48
C GLY A 78 9.84 -0.03 -15.29
N SER A 79 10.93 -0.73 -15.58
CA SER A 79 11.72 -1.45 -14.57
C SER A 79 12.17 -0.55 -13.43
N ILE A 80 12.11 -1.10 -12.22
CA ILE A 80 12.54 -0.44 -11.00
C ILE A 80 13.84 -1.10 -10.56
N THR A 81 14.93 -0.32 -10.56
CA THR A 81 16.26 -0.83 -10.27
C THR A 81 16.72 -0.43 -8.87
N ASP A 82 17.67 -1.19 -8.33
CA ASP A 82 18.26 -0.94 -7.00
C ASP A 82 17.17 -0.86 -5.92
N VAL A 83 16.25 -1.83 -5.92
CA VAL A 83 15.17 -1.92 -4.92
C VAL A 83 15.78 -2.35 -3.59
N LYS A 84 15.45 -1.60 -2.55
CA LYS A 84 15.93 -1.76 -1.19
C LYS A 84 14.79 -1.64 -0.19
N ALA A 85 14.89 -2.42 0.88
CA ALA A 85 14.01 -2.32 2.05
C ALA A 85 14.79 -1.82 3.26
N ALA A 86 14.23 -0.85 3.98
CA ALA A 86 14.75 -0.38 5.25
C ALA A 86 13.80 -0.81 6.38
N PHE A 87 14.30 -1.64 7.29
CA PHE A 87 13.57 -2.12 8.46
C PHE A 87 13.98 -1.28 9.66
N ALA A 88 13.16 -0.30 10.01
CA ALA A 88 13.40 0.64 11.08
C ALA A 88 12.76 0.17 12.39
N TYR A 89 13.44 0.44 13.51
CA TYR A 89 12.99 0.10 14.87
C TYR A 89 13.60 1.07 15.89
N SER A 90 13.00 1.14 17.08
CA SER A 90 13.51 1.95 18.18
C SER A 90 14.95 1.57 18.57
N SER A 91 15.79 2.54 18.89
CA SER A 91 17.15 2.29 19.40
C SER A 91 17.16 1.51 20.71
N GLY A 92 16.03 1.48 21.43
CA GLY A 92 15.82 0.71 22.65
C GLY A 92 15.19 -0.68 22.42
N ALA A 93 14.95 -1.08 21.17
CA ALA A 93 14.14 -2.26 20.85
C ALA A 93 14.82 -3.62 21.10
N GLY A 94 16.03 -3.62 21.66
CA GLY A 94 16.84 -4.81 21.91
C GLY A 94 17.93 -5.04 20.87
N ASN A 95 18.54 -6.23 20.90
CA ASN A 95 19.57 -6.63 19.94
C ASN A 95 18.91 -7.28 18.72
N VAL A 96 18.21 -6.45 17.94
CA VAL A 96 17.38 -6.88 16.81
C VAL A 96 18.23 -7.46 15.69
N THR A 97 17.93 -8.69 15.28
CA THR A 97 18.44 -9.33 14.06
C THR A 97 17.27 -9.66 13.16
N ILE A 98 17.42 -9.35 11.87
CA ILE A 98 16.41 -9.62 10.84
C ILE A 98 17.05 -10.54 9.82
N ASP A 99 16.46 -11.70 9.59
CA ASP A 99 16.83 -12.61 8.51
C ASP A 99 15.71 -12.61 7.46
N ILE A 100 16.08 -12.47 6.19
CA ILE A 100 15.12 -12.40 5.08
C ILE A 100 15.44 -13.48 4.06
N THR A 101 14.48 -14.35 3.79
CA THR A 101 14.63 -15.44 2.82
C THR A 101 13.56 -15.36 1.73
N PRO A 102 13.91 -15.50 0.44
CA PRO A 102 12.94 -15.61 -0.65
C PRO A 102 11.91 -16.71 -0.39
N THR A 103 10.67 -16.44 -0.75
CA THR A 103 9.55 -17.39 -0.68
C THR A 103 8.57 -17.07 -1.83
N THR A 104 7.40 -17.70 -1.83
CA THR A 104 6.29 -17.36 -2.73
C THR A 104 5.08 -16.89 -1.92
N THR A 105 4.07 -16.28 -2.56
CA THR A 105 2.85 -15.83 -1.88
C THR A 105 2.01 -16.96 -1.29
N GLY A 106 2.38 -18.22 -1.50
CA GLY A 106 1.70 -19.39 -0.89
C GLY A 106 0.21 -19.51 -1.20
N ASN A 107 -0.26 -18.86 -2.26
CA ASN A 107 -1.68 -18.73 -2.62
C ASN A 107 -2.54 -18.05 -1.53
N PHE A 108 -1.97 -17.14 -0.73
CA PHE A 108 -2.71 -16.44 0.32
C PHE A 108 -3.91 -15.69 -0.26
N GLY A 109 -5.11 -15.93 0.29
CA GLY A 109 -6.36 -15.34 -0.22
C GLY A 109 -6.69 -15.67 -1.68
N GLY A 110 -6.13 -16.75 -2.24
CA GLY A 110 -6.29 -17.11 -3.65
C GLY A 110 -5.35 -16.38 -4.60
N PHE A 111 -4.37 -15.64 -4.07
CA PHE A 111 -3.41 -14.87 -4.83
C PHE A 111 -2.12 -15.66 -5.06
N THR A 112 -1.91 -16.11 -6.30
CA THR A 112 -0.68 -16.81 -6.71
C THR A 112 0.20 -15.86 -7.51
N ASP A 113 1.46 -15.79 -7.13
CA ASP A 113 2.52 -15.10 -7.86
C ASP A 113 3.62 -16.09 -8.26
N GLU A 114 4.06 -16.00 -9.52
CA GLU A 114 5.08 -16.88 -10.09
C GLU A 114 6.49 -16.28 -10.03
N SER A 115 6.61 -15.00 -9.63
CA SER A 115 7.89 -14.33 -9.52
C SER A 115 8.80 -15.00 -8.49
N VAL A 116 10.03 -15.26 -8.90
CA VAL A 116 11.06 -15.83 -8.02
C VAL A 116 11.96 -14.71 -7.53
N ALA A 117 11.79 -14.36 -6.26
CA ALA A 117 12.61 -13.34 -5.62
C ALA A 117 14.09 -13.77 -5.55
N VAL A 118 14.99 -12.83 -5.83
CA VAL A 118 16.43 -13.03 -5.57
C VAL A 118 16.70 -12.98 -4.06
N ALA A 119 17.73 -13.70 -3.61
CA ALA A 119 18.15 -13.69 -2.21
C ALA A 119 18.54 -12.26 -1.76
N PRO A 120 17.88 -11.70 -0.73
CA PRO A 120 18.25 -10.39 -0.22
C PRO A 120 19.65 -10.38 0.38
N THR A 121 20.29 -9.23 0.34
CA THR A 121 21.61 -9.03 0.97
C THR A 121 21.55 -7.84 1.92
N LEU A 122 22.04 -8.04 3.16
CA LEU A 122 22.18 -6.95 4.11
C LEU A 122 23.25 -5.98 3.61
N ILE A 123 22.86 -4.73 3.39
CA ILE A 123 23.77 -3.65 3.01
C ILE A 123 24.47 -3.13 4.26
N ALA A 124 23.68 -2.75 5.27
CA ALA A 124 24.20 -2.15 6.49
C ALA A 124 23.16 -2.13 7.62
N THR A 125 23.66 -2.02 8.86
CA THR A 125 22.87 -1.63 10.03
C THR A 125 23.27 -0.21 10.43
N HIS A 126 22.28 0.66 10.55
CA HIS A 126 22.46 2.07 10.86
C HIS A 126 21.96 2.38 12.27
N THR A 127 22.84 2.95 13.09
CA THR A 127 22.56 3.28 14.50
C THR A 127 22.81 4.75 14.84
N ASP A 128 23.07 5.57 13.83
CA ASP A 128 23.43 6.99 13.95
C ASP A 128 22.21 7.94 13.85
N GLY A 129 21.00 7.38 13.78
CA GLY A 129 19.77 8.12 13.55
C GLY A 129 19.68 8.77 12.16
N SER A 130 20.44 8.24 11.20
CA SER A 130 20.36 8.65 9.80
C SER A 130 19.06 8.17 9.13
N ARG A 131 18.98 8.35 7.82
CA ARG A 131 17.85 7.98 6.98
C ARG A 131 18.37 7.24 5.75
N PRO A 132 17.61 6.29 5.20
CA PRO A 132 17.94 5.66 3.93
C PRO A 132 18.24 6.72 2.86
N VAL A 133 19.31 6.50 2.10
CA VAL A 133 19.75 7.41 1.04
C VAL A 133 19.37 6.80 -0.29
N ARG A 134 18.53 7.52 -1.04
CA ARG A 134 18.03 7.07 -2.33
C ARG A 134 19.11 7.24 -3.39
N SER A 135 18.91 6.61 -4.55
CA SER A 135 19.84 6.67 -5.69
C SER A 135 20.16 8.08 -6.21
N ASP A 136 19.31 9.07 -5.94
CA ASP A 136 19.58 10.48 -6.28
C ASP A 136 20.40 11.22 -5.22
N GLY A 137 20.95 10.49 -4.23
CA GLY A 137 21.74 11.01 -3.12
C GLY A 137 20.91 11.71 -2.04
N LYS A 138 19.59 11.83 -2.23
CA LYS A 138 18.71 12.45 -1.23
C LYS A 138 18.22 11.41 -0.26
N LYS A 139 18.13 11.82 1.00
CA LYS A 139 17.50 11.03 2.06
C LYS A 139 16.02 10.78 1.74
N LEU A 140 15.51 9.61 2.11
CA LEU A 140 14.07 9.33 2.10
C LEU A 140 13.33 10.44 2.84
N ALA A 141 12.13 10.77 2.34
CA ALA A 141 11.31 11.83 2.94
C ALA A 141 11.05 11.52 4.42
N LYS A 142 10.91 12.55 5.25
CA LYS A 142 10.61 12.34 6.66
C LYS A 142 9.12 12.09 6.81
N HIS A 143 8.75 10.95 7.38
CA HIS A 143 7.39 10.69 7.86
C HIS A 143 7.32 10.17 9.29
N GLY A 144 8.29 10.59 10.13
CA GLY A 144 8.23 10.38 11.57
C GLY A 144 8.97 9.15 12.10
N VAL A 145 9.34 8.20 11.23
CA VAL A 145 10.00 6.95 11.63
C VAL A 145 11.49 7.16 11.98
N TYR A 146 12.22 7.95 11.20
CA TYR A 146 13.67 8.09 11.32
C TYR A 146 14.13 9.29 12.15
N GLY A 147 15.11 9.06 13.02
CA GLY A 147 15.79 10.11 13.77
C GLY A 147 16.71 9.55 14.85
N ARG A 148 17.07 10.40 15.81
CA ARG A 148 18.06 10.12 16.87
C ARG A 148 17.84 8.82 17.65
N ASN A 149 16.61 8.33 17.74
CA ASN A 149 16.24 7.15 18.52
C ASN A 149 15.76 5.98 17.63
N THR A 150 16.19 5.96 16.37
CA THR A 150 15.79 4.95 15.40
C THR A 150 17.04 4.29 14.84
N HIS A 151 17.05 2.96 14.85
CA HIS A 151 17.99 2.16 14.08
C HIS A 151 17.29 1.61 12.84
N PHE A 152 18.03 1.26 11.79
CA PHE A 152 17.46 0.50 10.68
C PHE A 152 18.47 -0.47 10.06
N GLN A 153 17.97 -1.59 9.56
CA GLN A 153 18.72 -2.52 8.73
C GLN A 153 18.29 -2.35 7.28
N GLU A 154 19.25 -2.11 6.39
CA GLU A 154 19.03 -1.85 4.97
C GLU A 154 19.39 -3.09 4.16
N TRP A 155 18.45 -3.55 3.33
CA TRP A 155 18.59 -4.78 2.54
C TRP A 155 18.39 -4.50 1.06
N ALA A 156 19.27 -5.05 0.21
CA ALA A 156 19.08 -5.04 -1.23
C ALA A 156 18.16 -6.19 -1.65
N LEU A 157 17.13 -5.86 -2.43
CA LEU A 157 16.14 -6.81 -2.97
C LEU A 157 16.32 -7.05 -4.48
N GLY A 158 17.23 -6.33 -5.14
CA GLY A 158 17.53 -6.47 -6.56
C GLY A 158 16.71 -5.56 -7.46
N ASP A 159 16.60 -5.93 -8.73
CA ASP A 159 15.84 -5.18 -9.73
C ASP A 159 14.49 -5.85 -9.99
N PHE A 160 13.46 -5.03 -10.17
CA PHE A 160 12.11 -5.45 -10.49
C PHE A 160 11.86 -5.14 -11.96
N THR A 161 11.90 -6.19 -12.78
CA THR A 161 11.88 -6.11 -14.24
C THR A 161 10.74 -6.89 -14.88
N LEU A 162 10.01 -7.68 -14.08
CA LEU A 162 8.99 -8.60 -14.56
C LEU A 162 7.59 -7.93 -14.56
N THR A 163 6.71 -8.49 -15.37
CA THR A 163 5.29 -8.10 -15.51
C THR A 163 4.39 -9.35 -15.40
N ASP A 164 4.85 -10.32 -14.63
CA ASP A 164 4.26 -11.65 -14.46
C ASP A 164 3.27 -11.72 -13.29
N SER A 165 3.39 -10.80 -12.33
CA SER A 165 2.47 -10.70 -11.20
C SER A 165 1.27 -9.80 -11.55
N PRO A 166 0.02 -10.22 -11.25
CA PRO A 166 -1.09 -9.28 -11.19
C PRO A 166 -0.86 -8.34 -10.00
N ILE A 167 -1.04 -7.04 -10.18
CA ILE A 167 -0.87 -6.09 -9.07
C ILE A 167 -2.07 -5.16 -8.95
N ALA A 168 -2.29 -4.68 -7.73
CA ALA A 168 -3.37 -3.79 -7.36
C ALA A 168 -2.82 -2.53 -6.70
N ASP A 169 -3.71 -1.58 -6.46
CA ASP A 169 -3.54 -0.65 -5.35
C ASP A 169 -3.92 -1.40 -4.05
N PHE A 170 -2.92 -1.79 -3.26
CA PHE A 170 -3.12 -2.51 -2.01
C PHE A 170 -3.46 -1.56 -0.86
N MET A 171 -3.97 -0.34 -1.07
CA MET A 171 -4.54 0.47 0.02
C MET A 171 -6.04 0.16 0.23
N ASP A 172 -6.77 -0.15 -0.85
CA ASP A 172 -8.24 -0.21 -0.82
C ASP A 172 -8.81 -1.63 -0.59
N ALA A 173 -8.10 -2.68 -1.02
CA ALA A 173 -8.55 -4.08 -0.88
C ALA A 173 -7.38 -5.07 -0.95
N PHE A 174 -7.43 -6.14 -0.14
CA PHE A 174 -6.43 -7.19 -0.14
C PHE A 174 -7.03 -8.60 0.07
N PRO A 175 -6.53 -9.65 -0.63
CA PRO A 175 -5.86 -9.64 -1.93
C PRO A 175 -6.88 -9.90 -3.03
N GLU A 176 -7.78 -8.95 -3.29
CA GLU A 176 -8.56 -9.04 -4.53
C GLU A 176 -7.66 -8.51 -5.64
N ALA A 177 -7.26 -9.32 -6.62
CA ALA A 177 -6.47 -8.87 -7.76
C ALA A 177 -7.38 -8.10 -8.74
N PRO A 178 -7.36 -6.76 -8.81
CA PRO A 178 -7.96 -6.06 -9.93
C PRO A 178 -7.02 -6.27 -11.12
N ILE A 179 -7.54 -6.74 -12.24
CA ILE A 179 -6.79 -7.12 -13.45
C ILE A 179 -6.23 -5.86 -14.19
N GLU A 180 -6.06 -4.74 -13.50
CA GLU A 180 -5.78 -3.43 -14.11
C GLU A 180 -4.29 -3.11 -14.24
N ALA A 181 -3.41 -3.95 -13.70
CA ALA A 181 -1.97 -3.76 -13.79
C ALA A 181 -1.16 -5.06 -13.67
N THR A 182 -0.01 -5.08 -14.35
CA THR A 182 1.00 -6.13 -14.26
C THR A 182 2.31 -5.56 -13.74
N GLY A 183 3.02 -6.36 -12.96
CA GLY A 183 4.27 -5.96 -12.34
C GLY A 183 5.00 -7.18 -11.79
N GLN A 184 5.72 -6.94 -10.70
CA GLN A 184 6.50 -7.97 -10.03
C GLN A 184 6.22 -7.92 -8.54
N ILE A 185 5.91 -9.08 -7.96
CA ILE A 185 5.84 -9.29 -6.52
C ILE A 185 7.02 -10.18 -6.15
N ASN A 186 7.82 -9.73 -5.19
CA ASN A 186 8.82 -10.58 -4.58
C ASN A 186 8.41 -10.84 -3.14
N ALA A 187 8.09 -12.09 -2.83
CA ALA A 187 7.73 -12.50 -1.48
C ALA A 187 8.96 -12.93 -0.67
N TYR A 188 8.97 -12.59 0.61
CA TYR A 188 10.03 -12.95 1.54
C TYR A 188 9.45 -13.39 2.88
N ASP A 189 9.97 -14.49 3.44
CA ASP A 189 9.75 -14.79 4.85
C ASP A 189 10.80 -14.00 5.66
N ILE A 190 10.32 -13.18 6.59
CA ILE A 190 11.12 -12.37 7.50
C ILE A 190 11.09 -13.00 8.88
N ASN A 191 12.26 -13.36 9.40
CA ASN A 191 12.42 -13.80 10.77
C ASN A 191 13.10 -12.71 11.59
N VAL A 192 12.42 -12.22 12.63
CA VAL A 192 12.96 -11.20 13.53
C VAL A 192 13.19 -11.78 14.90
N THR A 193 14.41 -11.59 15.40
CA THR A 193 14.84 -12.03 16.72
C THR A 193 15.44 -10.86 17.52
N GLY A 194 15.43 -10.96 18.84
CA GLY A 194 16.01 -9.93 19.71
C GLY A 194 15.20 -8.63 19.82
N LEU A 195 14.03 -8.56 19.17
CA LEU A 195 13.03 -7.50 19.36
C LEU A 195 12.33 -7.69 20.71
N VAL A 196 12.29 -6.63 21.51
CA VAL A 196 11.60 -6.62 22.80
C VAL A 196 10.09 -6.61 22.60
N GLU A 197 9.37 -7.27 23.50
CA GLU A 197 7.90 -7.29 23.49
C GLU A 197 7.30 -5.87 23.51
N GLY A 198 6.27 -5.65 22.69
CA GLY A 198 5.63 -4.34 22.53
C GLY A 198 6.39 -3.35 21.64
N GLU A 199 7.58 -3.70 21.15
CA GLU A 199 8.30 -2.90 20.16
C GLU A 199 7.85 -3.23 18.73
N TRP A 200 8.18 -2.32 17.81
CA TRP A 200 7.73 -2.33 16.43
C TRP A 200 8.88 -2.39 15.43
N ILE A 201 8.56 -2.85 14.21
CA ILE A 201 9.38 -2.69 13.02
C ILE A 201 8.54 -2.03 11.93
N HIS A 202 9.08 -0.96 11.35
CA HIS A 202 8.54 -0.24 10.20
C HIS A 202 9.35 -0.57 8.95
N ILE A 203 8.68 -0.77 7.82
CA ILE A 203 9.32 -1.21 6.58
C ILE A 203 9.07 -0.17 5.49
N ASP A 204 10.13 0.49 5.04
CA ASP A 204 10.09 1.32 3.84
C ASP A 204 10.72 0.61 2.64
N LEU A 205 10.07 0.68 1.49
CA LEU A 205 10.60 0.19 0.22
C LEU A 205 10.94 1.35 -0.70
N TYR A 206 12.13 1.32 -1.30
CA TYR A 206 12.56 2.37 -2.21
C TYR A 206 13.50 1.84 -3.29
N GLY A 207 13.63 2.61 -4.38
CA GLY A 207 14.43 2.23 -5.53
C GLY A 207 14.49 3.35 -6.55
N SER A 208 14.65 2.97 -7.82
CA SER A 208 14.93 3.91 -8.91
C SER A 208 14.27 3.51 -10.21
N ILE A 209 13.88 4.50 -11.00
CA ILE A 209 13.47 4.30 -12.40
C ILE A 209 14.35 5.15 -13.31
N LEU A 210 14.63 4.63 -14.50
CA LEU A 210 15.27 5.40 -15.57
C LEU A 210 14.17 6.12 -16.36
N ASN A 211 14.23 7.45 -16.43
CA ASN A 211 13.30 8.18 -17.30
C ASN A 211 13.69 8.06 -18.78
N SER A 212 12.82 8.52 -19.68
CA SER A 212 13.05 8.49 -21.14
C SER A 212 14.29 9.26 -21.63
N ARG A 213 14.94 10.04 -20.76
CA ARG A 213 16.19 10.77 -21.04
C ARG A 213 17.42 10.11 -20.39
N GLY A 214 17.28 8.89 -19.87
CA GLY A 214 18.33 8.15 -19.18
C GLY A 214 18.71 8.71 -17.80
N LYS A 215 17.92 9.62 -17.21
CA LYS A 215 18.17 10.11 -15.86
C LYS A 215 17.53 9.20 -14.82
N VAL A 216 18.28 8.87 -13.79
CA VAL A 216 17.80 8.16 -12.60
C VAL A 216 16.84 9.06 -11.83
N LYS A 217 15.65 8.55 -11.55
CA LYS A 217 14.66 9.16 -10.66
C LYS A 217 14.37 8.19 -9.54
N SER A 218 14.57 8.62 -8.30
CA SER A 218 14.19 7.80 -7.16
C SER A 218 12.67 7.66 -7.05
N VAL A 219 12.25 6.46 -6.69
CA VAL A 219 10.88 6.09 -6.31
C VAL A 219 10.90 5.43 -4.93
N PHE A 220 9.77 5.48 -4.23
CA PHE A 220 9.58 4.84 -2.94
C PHE A 220 8.11 4.46 -2.79
N ALA A 221 7.83 3.47 -1.96
CA ALA A 221 6.47 3.15 -1.56
C ALA A 221 5.89 4.36 -0.82
N PRO A 222 4.72 4.88 -1.24
CA PRO A 222 4.05 5.91 -0.46
C PRO A 222 3.89 5.45 0.98
N PHE A 223 3.87 6.39 1.93
CA PHE A 223 3.67 6.04 3.33
C PHE A 223 2.34 5.33 3.55
N SER A 224 1.31 5.69 2.77
CA SER A 224 0.05 4.96 2.69
C SER A 224 0.15 3.49 2.24
N HIS A 225 1.34 3.01 1.91
CA HIS A 225 1.65 1.68 1.37
C HIS A 225 2.92 1.10 2.01
N ASP A 226 3.34 1.62 3.16
CA ASP A 226 4.33 0.97 4.00
C ASP A 226 3.67 -0.07 4.92
N ALA A 227 4.50 -0.79 5.67
CA ALA A 227 4.02 -1.81 6.59
C ALA A 227 4.76 -1.76 7.92
N GLU A 228 4.01 -2.01 8.99
CA GLU A 228 4.49 -2.06 10.35
C GLU A 228 4.04 -3.36 11.01
N PHE A 229 4.87 -3.93 11.87
CA PHE A 229 4.41 -4.95 12.80
C PHE A 229 4.91 -4.70 14.22
N THR A 230 4.09 -5.09 15.18
CA THR A 230 4.41 -5.03 16.62
C THR A 230 4.50 -6.44 17.18
N LEU A 231 5.48 -6.67 18.07
CA LEU A 231 5.62 -7.95 18.76
C LEU A 231 4.61 -8.06 19.91
N LEU A 232 3.82 -9.15 19.94
CA LEU A 232 2.92 -9.42 21.05
C LEU A 232 3.67 -9.47 22.37
N ALA A 233 3.20 -8.70 23.35
CA ALA A 233 3.58 -8.95 24.74
C ALA A 233 3.06 -10.33 25.18
N ALA A 234 3.86 -11.08 25.92
CA ALA A 234 3.50 -12.39 26.46
C ALA A 234 2.43 -12.24 27.57
N GLY A 235 1.20 -11.94 27.17
CA GLY A 235 -0.01 -12.08 27.98
C GLY A 235 -0.65 -13.46 27.78
N PRO A 236 -1.54 -13.90 28.67
CA PRO A 236 -2.31 -15.13 28.44
C PRO A 236 -3.00 -14.99 27.08
N ILE A 237 -2.88 -16.04 26.26
CA ILE A 237 -3.48 -16.13 24.93
C ILE A 237 -5.01 -16.16 25.10
N GLY A 238 -5.59 -15.00 25.34
CA GLY A 238 -6.98 -14.73 25.02
C GLY A 238 -6.99 -14.57 23.51
N SER A 239 -7.66 -15.48 22.82
CA SER A 239 -7.96 -15.39 21.40
C SER A 239 -8.36 -13.96 21.03
N THR A 240 -7.42 -13.16 20.51
CA THR A 240 -7.79 -12.05 19.66
C THR A 240 -8.23 -12.70 18.37
N GLU A 241 -9.52 -13.05 18.31
CA GLU A 241 -10.19 -13.17 17.03
C GLU A 241 -9.78 -11.93 16.24
N VAL A 242 -9.07 -12.13 15.14
CA VAL A 242 -8.94 -11.09 14.13
C VAL A 242 -10.38 -10.81 13.69
N HIS A 243 -10.93 -9.68 14.12
CA HIS A 243 -12.25 -9.26 13.70
C HIS A 243 -12.21 -9.18 12.17
N ALA A 244 -13.01 -10.00 11.51
CA ALA A 244 -13.28 -9.82 10.09
C ALA A 244 -13.67 -8.35 9.89
N PRO A 245 -13.02 -7.61 8.98
CA PRO A 245 -13.21 -6.17 8.83
C PRO A 245 -14.70 -5.85 8.70
N GLY A 246 -15.11 -4.72 9.29
CA GLY A 246 -16.50 -4.26 9.47
C GLY A 246 -17.36 -4.12 8.20
N ALA A 247 -16.90 -4.60 7.04
CA ALA A 247 -17.68 -4.73 5.82
C ALA A 247 -18.99 -5.51 6.03
N LEU A 248 -19.01 -6.55 6.88
CA LEU A 248 -20.23 -7.33 7.15
C LEU A 248 -21.30 -6.53 7.94
N VAL A 249 -20.89 -5.60 8.81
CA VAL A 249 -21.81 -4.73 9.57
C VAL A 249 -22.34 -3.59 8.69
N ILE A 250 -21.51 -3.04 7.80
CA ILE A 250 -21.93 -2.00 6.85
C ILE A 250 -22.86 -2.59 5.78
N PHE A 251 -22.60 -3.81 5.31
CA PHE A 251 -23.45 -4.48 4.30
C PHE A 251 -24.84 -4.84 4.87
N SER A 252 -24.91 -5.28 6.14
CA SER A 252 -26.18 -5.57 6.81
C SER A 252 -26.95 -4.30 7.18
N ALA A 253 -26.29 -3.22 7.60
CA ALA A 253 -26.95 -1.92 7.82
C ALA A 253 -27.51 -1.32 6.51
N GLY A 254 -26.77 -1.43 5.40
CA GLY A 254 -27.20 -0.94 4.07
C GLY A 254 -28.46 -1.62 3.55
N LEU A 255 -28.60 -2.94 3.74
CA LEU A 255 -29.80 -3.69 3.35
C LEU A 255 -31.04 -3.30 4.18
N PHE A 256 -30.88 -3.01 5.48
CA PHE A 256 -31.99 -2.55 6.32
C PHE A 256 -32.51 -1.16 5.92
N PHE A 257 -31.63 -0.23 5.54
CA PHE A 257 -32.03 1.10 5.06
C PHE A 257 -32.75 1.05 3.70
N LEU A 258 -32.27 0.22 2.77
CA LEU A 258 -32.92 0.03 1.45
C LEU A 258 -34.30 -0.64 1.57
N ALA A 259 -34.47 -1.60 2.48
CA ALA A 259 -35.76 -2.23 2.74
C ALA A 259 -36.78 -1.24 3.34
N ARG A 260 -36.35 -0.36 4.25
CA ARG A 260 -37.22 0.65 4.88
C ARG A 260 -37.63 1.75 3.89
N GLN A 261 -36.74 2.15 2.99
CA GLN A 261 -37.03 3.16 1.96
C GLN A 261 -38.03 2.65 0.89
N ARG A 262 -37.97 1.36 0.53
CA ARG A 262 -38.95 0.74 -0.38
C ARG A 262 -40.37 0.63 0.21
N ARG A 263 -40.48 0.49 1.54
CA ARG A 263 -41.78 0.41 2.22
C ARG A 263 -42.50 1.76 2.30
N ASN A 264 -41.75 2.86 2.46
CA ASN A 264 -42.33 4.21 2.49
C ASN A 264 -42.75 4.74 1.11
N LYS A 265 -42.17 4.25 0.00
CA LYS A 265 -42.60 4.62 -1.36
C LYS A 265 -43.88 3.91 -1.84
N LYS A 266 -44.37 2.90 -1.13
CA LYS A 266 -45.62 2.20 -1.48
C LYS A 266 -46.85 2.73 -0.74
N ASN A 267 -46.66 3.63 0.22
CA ASN A 267 -47.71 4.19 1.08
C ASN A 267 -47.84 5.72 0.94
N ALA A 268 -47.33 6.30 -0.15
CA ALA A 268 -47.48 7.71 -0.52
C ALA A 268 -48.08 7.81 -1.92
#